data_AF-A0A1F6V290-F1
#
_entry.id   AF-A0A1F6V290-F1
#
_cell.length_a   1.000
_cell.length_b   1.000
_cell.length_c   1.000
_cell.angle_alpha   90.00
_cell.angle_beta   90.00
_cell.angle_gamma   90.00
#
_symmetry.space_group_name_H-M   'P 1'
#
loop_
_entity.id
_entity.type
_entity.pdbx_description
1 polymer ?
#
loop_
_entity_poly.entity_id
_entity_poly.type
_entity_poly.pdbx_seq_one_letter_code
_entity_poly.pdbx_strand_id
1 'polypeptide(L)'
;MEKNSLFYMANLYPEIGRLFSFLDSNKIEAANNARVRSINIVDKILSFRDIKPAGREEWNVIKNFILGYDKLDTYERSILEKYAEPFSYKFMNQYQRTSTTH
;
A
#
# COMPACT_ATOMS: atom_id res chain seq x y z
N MET A 1 0.67 7.75 -22.15
CA MET A 1 -0.43 7.23 -21.33
C MET A 1 -0.47 8.05 -20.05
N GLU A 2 -1.59 8.67 -19.72
CA GLU A 2 -1.74 9.47 -18.50
C GLU A 2 -1.80 8.54 -17.28
N LYS A 3 -1.07 8.86 -16.21
CA LYS A 3 -1.05 8.05 -14.99
C LYS A 3 -2.30 8.35 -14.17
N ASN A 4 -3.17 7.36 -14.00
CA ASN A 4 -4.39 7.47 -13.19
C ASN A 4 -4.18 6.95 -11.76
N SER A 5 -5.21 7.06 -10.92
CA SER A 5 -5.20 6.58 -9.53
C SER A 5 -4.74 5.11 -9.42
N LEU A 6 -5.26 4.22 -10.28
CA LEU A 6 -4.90 2.80 -10.34
C LEU A 6 -3.41 2.57 -10.59
N PHE A 7 -2.80 3.35 -11.49
CA PHE A 7 -1.35 3.29 -11.72
C PHE A 7 -0.58 3.57 -10.43
N TYR A 8 -0.96 4.60 -9.67
CA TYR A 8 -0.29 4.93 -8.41
C TYR A 8 -0.54 3.87 -7.33
N MET A 9 -1.77 3.36 -7.22
CA MET A 9 -2.11 2.26 -6.29
C MET A 9 -1.23 1.03 -6.53
N ALA A 10 -1.05 0.62 -7.80
CA ALA A 10 -0.22 -0.53 -8.16
C ALA A 10 1.26 -0.35 -7.80
N ASN A 11 1.75 0.90 -7.75
CA ASN A 11 3.13 1.20 -7.38
C ASN A 11 3.36 1.33 -5.87
N LEU A 12 2.29 1.39 -5.05
CA LEU A 12 2.45 1.47 -3.61
C LEU A 12 2.98 0.15 -3.02
N TYR A 13 2.47 -1.01 -3.46
CA TYR A 13 2.93 -2.32 -2.96
C TYR A 13 4.44 -2.49 -2.94
N PRO A 14 5.13 -2.37 -4.09
CA PRO A 14 6.57 -2.62 -4.13
C PRO A 14 7.33 -1.61 -3.27
N GLU A 15 6.82 -0.39 -3.08
CA GLU A 15 7.47 0.60 -2.20
C GLU A 15 7.30 0.26 -0.71
N ILE A 16 6.13 -0.24 -0.30
CA ILE A 16 5.94 -0.77 1.07
C ILE A 16 6.82 -2.00 1.32
N GLY A 17 6.91 -2.91 0.35
CA GLY A 17 7.82 -4.05 0.44
C GLY A 17 9.29 -3.63 0.58
N ARG A 18 9.73 -2.62 -0.19
CA ARG A 18 11.07 -2.03 -0.06
C ARG A 18 11.28 -1.39 1.31
N LEU A 19 10.30 -0.63 1.80
CA LEU A 19 10.33 0.04 3.09
C LEU A 19 10.67 -0.97 4.20
N PHE A 20 9.89 -2.05 4.28
CA PHE A 20 10.10 -3.05 5.31
C PHE A 20 11.34 -3.91 5.08
N SER A 21 11.66 -4.26 3.83
CA SER A 21 12.92 -4.97 3.53
C SER A 21 14.16 -4.18 3.99
N PHE A 22 14.16 -2.85 3.80
CA PHE A 22 15.24 -2.00 4.28
C PHE A 22 15.24 -1.84 5.80
N LEU A 23 14.06 -1.71 6.42
CA LEU A 23 13.94 -1.65 7.87
C LEU A 23 14.47 -2.93 8.53
N ASP A 24 14.03 -4.10 8.05
CA ASP A 24 14.45 -5.42 8.55
C ASP A 24 15.96 -5.65 8.37
N SER A 25 16.56 -5.03 7.35
CA SER A 25 18.00 -5.06 7.08
C SER A 25 18.80 -3.96 7.82
N ASN A 26 18.16 -3.22 8.72
CA ASN A 26 18.73 -2.08 9.44
C ASN A 26 19.31 -0.96 8.53
N LYS A 27 18.79 -0.83 7.30
CA LYS A 27 19.16 0.21 6.32
C LYS A 27 18.25 1.43 6.46
N ILE A 28 18.38 2.14 7.58
CA ILE A 28 17.43 3.19 8.01
C ILE A 28 17.26 4.32 6.98
N GLU A 29 18.33 4.79 6.35
CA GLU A 29 18.24 5.83 5.32
C GLU A 29 17.44 5.35 4.10
N ALA A 30 17.70 4.13 3.63
CA ALA A 30 16.97 3.54 2.51
C ALA A 30 15.49 3.31 2.86
N ALA A 31 15.20 2.89 4.09
CA ALA A 31 13.85 2.77 4.62
C ALA A 31 13.14 4.14 4.61
N ASN A 32 13.76 5.19 5.13
CA ASN A 32 13.20 6.55 5.11
C ASN A 32 12.96 7.06 3.67
N ASN A 33 13.84 6.76 2.73
CA ASN A 33 13.64 7.09 1.32
C ASN A 33 12.43 6.36 0.72
N ALA A 34 12.24 5.08 1.05
CA ALA A 34 11.05 4.31 0.66
C ALA A 34 9.77 4.84 1.31
N ARG A 35 9.84 5.27 2.58
CA ARG A 35 8.73 5.93 3.28
C ARG A 35 8.28 7.18 2.54
N VAL A 36 9.22 8.07 2.19
CA VAL A 36 8.93 9.32 1.46
C VAL A 36 8.30 9.02 0.10
N ARG A 37 8.84 8.05 -0.66
CA ARG A 37 8.24 7.65 -1.94
C ARG A 37 6.83 7.10 -1.78
N SER A 38 6.59 6.29 -0.76
CA SER A 38 5.27 5.73 -0.44
C SER A 38 4.25 6.83 -0.10
N ILE A 39 4.64 7.80 0.73
CA ILE A 39 3.80 8.96 1.06
C ILE A 39 3.46 9.76 -0.20
N ASN A 40 4.44 10.04 -1.05
CA ASN A 40 4.23 10.75 -2.30
C ASN A 40 3.24 10.02 -3.23
N ILE A 41 3.28 8.68 -3.26
CA ILE A 41 2.33 7.87 -4.02
C ILE A 41 0.91 8.04 -3.45
N VAL A 42 0.75 7.95 -2.12
CA VAL A 42 -0.56 8.14 -1.48
C VAL A 42 -1.12 9.54 -1.71
N ASP A 43 -0.28 10.57 -1.62
CA ASP A 43 -0.67 11.95 -1.90
C ASP A 43 -1.12 12.13 -3.36
N LYS A 44 -0.46 11.43 -4.30
CA LYS A 44 -0.94 11.40 -5.70
C LYS A 44 -2.28 10.69 -5.81
N ILE A 45 -2.49 9.55 -5.15
CA ILE A 45 -3.79 8.86 -5.14
C ILE A 45 -4.90 9.79 -4.63
N LEU A 46 -4.67 10.46 -3.50
CA LEU A 46 -5.63 11.40 -2.89
C LEU A 46 -5.90 12.65 -3.75
N SER A 47 -5.01 13.00 -4.68
CA SER A 47 -5.20 14.12 -5.58
C SER A 47 -6.24 13.84 -6.69
N PHE A 48 -6.55 12.58 -6.98
CA PHE A 48 -7.52 12.24 -8.02
C PHE A 48 -8.97 12.39 -7.56
N ARG A 49 -9.82 12.90 -8.44
CA ARG A 49 -11.25 13.17 -8.17
C ARG A 49 -12.12 11.91 -8.17
N ASP A 50 -11.63 10.82 -8.76
CA ASP A 50 -12.31 9.52 -8.83
C ASP A 50 -12.33 8.76 -7.50
N ILE A 51 -11.49 9.15 -6.54
CA ILE A 51 -11.48 8.60 -5.19
C ILE A 51 -12.65 9.15 -4.38
N LYS A 52 -13.62 8.27 -4.12
CA LYS A 52 -14.80 8.53 -3.27
C LYS A 52 -14.39 8.86 -1.82
N PRO A 53 -15.23 9.59 -1.05
CA PRO A 53 -14.93 9.97 0.33
C PRO A 53 -14.49 8.80 1.23
N ALA A 54 -15.20 7.67 1.20
CA ALA A 54 -14.81 6.49 1.98
C ALA A 54 -13.41 5.97 1.62
N GLY A 55 -13.07 5.95 0.33
CA GLY A 55 -11.73 5.58 -0.13
C GLY A 55 -10.66 6.58 0.31
N ARG A 56 -10.98 7.87 0.40
CA ARG A 56 -10.04 8.89 0.91
C ARG A 56 -9.67 8.64 2.37
N GLU A 57 -10.63 8.26 3.19
CA GLU A 57 -10.37 7.89 4.59
C GLU A 57 -9.44 6.67 4.69
N GLU A 58 -9.68 5.63 3.88
CA GLU A 58 -8.78 4.46 3.82
C GLU A 58 -7.34 4.86 3.43
N TRP A 59 -7.19 5.71 2.42
CA TRP A 59 -5.87 6.21 2.00
C TRP A 59 -5.20 7.09 3.06
N ASN A 60 -5.95 7.88 3.81
CA ASN A 60 -5.43 8.65 4.95
C ASN A 60 -4.95 7.73 6.09
N VAL A 61 -5.68 6.66 6.38
CA VAL A 61 -5.25 5.64 7.35
C VAL A 61 -3.95 4.99 6.88
N ILE A 62 -3.86 4.56 5.62
CA ILE A 62 -2.63 3.99 5.03
C ILE A 62 -1.46 4.98 5.16
N LYS A 63 -1.68 6.27 4.88
CA LYS A 63 -0.66 7.32 5.04
C LYS A 63 -0.13 7.38 6.48
N ASN A 64 -1.02 7.29 7.47
CA ASN A 64 -0.63 7.31 8.89
C ASN A 64 0.20 6.08 9.28
N PHE A 65 -0.15 4.90 8.77
CA PHE A 65 0.62 3.68 8.97
C PHE A 65 2.03 3.82 8.37
N ILE A 66 2.16 4.38 7.16
CA ILE A 66 3.47 4.64 6.54
C ILE A 66 4.29 5.64 7.36
N LEU A 67 3.65 6.69 7.89
CA LEU A 67 4.34 7.68 8.72
C LEU A 67 4.89 7.08 10.02
N GLY A 68 4.15 6.16 10.64
CA GLY A 68 4.53 5.44 11.86
C GLY A 68 5.14 4.06 11.63
N TYR A 69 5.69 3.78 10.43
CA TYR A 69 6.11 2.43 10.01
C TYR A 69 7.07 1.72 10.98
N ASP A 70 7.89 2.50 11.71
CA ASP A 70 8.90 2.05 12.67
C ASP A 70 8.30 1.64 14.02
N LYS A 71 7.03 1.97 14.27
CA LYS A 71 6.29 1.68 15.50
C LYS A 71 5.21 0.63 15.32
N LEU A 72 5.00 0.15 14.09
CA LEU A 72 3.97 -0.83 13.79
C LEU A 72 4.34 -2.18 14.38
N ASP A 73 3.39 -2.82 15.04
CA ASP A 73 3.51 -4.22 15.41
C ASP A 73 3.34 -5.14 14.18
N THR A 74 3.50 -6.44 14.39
CA THR A 74 3.36 -7.43 13.31
C THR A 74 1.97 -7.43 12.67
N TYR A 75 0.93 -7.18 13.44
CA TYR A 75 -0.44 -7.13 12.94
C TYR A 75 -0.67 -5.89 12.07
N GLU A 76 -0.27 -4.71 12.55
CA GLU A 76 -0.37 -3.44 11.84
C GLU A 76 0.48 -3.42 10.56
N ARG A 77 1.68 -4.00 10.60
CA ARG A 77 2.51 -4.22 9.42
C ARG A 77 1.79 -5.08 8.38
N SER A 78 1.15 -6.17 8.81
CA SER A 78 0.40 -7.06 7.91
C SER A 78 -0.78 -6.34 7.24
N ILE A 79 -1.41 -5.39 7.93
CA ILE A 79 -2.46 -4.54 7.35
C ILE A 79 -1.86 -3.69 6.23
N LEU A 80 -0.75 -3.00 6.48
CA LEU A 80 -0.12 -2.13 5.49
C LEU A 80 0.34 -2.90 4.25
N GLU A 81 0.93 -4.09 4.43
CA GLU A 81 1.31 -4.99 3.34
C GLU A 81 0.09 -5.43 2.52
N LYS A 82 -1.02 -5.84 3.18
CA LYS A 82 -2.28 -6.22 2.50
C LYS A 82 -2.94 -5.08 1.74
N TYR A 83 -2.92 -3.85 2.28
CA TYR A 83 -3.52 -2.71 1.59
C TYR A 83 -2.78 -2.35 0.33
N ALA A 84 -1.46 -2.45 0.41
CA ALA A 84 -0.62 -2.18 -0.73
C ALA A 84 -0.67 -3.32 -1.76
N GLU A 85 -1.01 -4.56 -1.38
CA GLU A 85 -1.03 -5.76 -2.24
C GLU A 85 -1.69 -5.53 -3.62
N PRO A 86 -1.07 -6.03 -4.73
CA PRO A 86 -1.53 -5.73 -6.08
C PRO A 86 -2.97 -6.16 -6.27
N PHE A 87 -3.74 -5.32 -6.97
CA PHE A 87 -5.14 -5.59 -7.29
C PHE A 87 -5.35 -6.99 -7.92
N SER A 88 -4.39 -7.44 -8.75
CA SER A 88 -4.41 -8.78 -9.34
C SER A 88 -4.43 -9.91 -8.31
N TYR A 89 -3.69 -9.80 -7.21
CA TYR A 89 -3.66 -10.83 -6.17
C TYR A 89 -4.98 -10.87 -5.37
N LYS A 90 -5.54 -9.69 -5.07
CA LYS A 90 -6.86 -9.56 -4.43
C LYS A 90 -7.97 -10.14 -5.30
N PHE A 91 -7.91 -9.92 -6.62
CA PHE A 91 -8.89 -10.45 -7.56
C PHE A 91 -8.73 -11.96 -7.79
N MET A 92 -7.50 -12.47 -7.99
CA MET A 92 -7.25 -13.90 -8.22
C MET A 92 -7.72 -14.77 -7.05
N ASN A 93 -7.55 -14.30 -5.81
CA ASN A 93 -8.00 -15.03 -4.63
C ASN A 93 -9.53 -14.96 -4.40
N GLN A 94 -10.23 -13.98 -4.96
CA GLN A 94 -11.70 -13.94 -4.94
C GLN A 94 -12.33 -15.03 -5.82
N TYR A 95 -11.70 -15.40 -6.95
CA TYR A 95 -12.20 -16.46 -7.85
C TYR A 95 -11.81 -17.88 -7.42
N GLN A 96 -10.84 -18.03 -6.53
CA GLN A 96 -10.50 -19.35 -5.97
C GLN A 96 -11.50 -19.83 -4.92
N ARG A 97 -12.22 -18.92 -4.24
CA ARG A 97 -13.24 -19.29 -3.24
C ARG A 97 -14.57 -19.78 -3.84
N THR A 98 -14.84 -19.51 -5.11
CA THR A 98 -16.07 -19.91 -5.79
C THR A 98 -15.97 -21.24 -6.54
N SER A 99 -14.78 -21.85 -6.59
CA SER A 99 -14.55 -23.12 -7.30
C SER A 99 -14.68 -24.39 -6.43
N THR A 100 -15.08 -24.25 -5.16
CA THR A 100 -15.41 -25.37 -4.27
C THR A 100 -16.91 -25.38 -3.96
N THR A 101 -17.70 -25.81 -4.93
CA THR A 101 -19.04 -26.35 -4.67
C THR A 101 -19.21 -27.49 -5.67
N HIS A 102 -18.90 -28.70 -5.20
CA HIS A 102 -19.23 -29.95 -5.87
C HIS A 102 -20.71 -30.27 -5.63
#